data_AF-A0A849QEA8-F1
#
_entry.id   AF-A0A849QEA8-F1
#
_cell.length_a   1.000
_cell.length_b   1.000
_cell.length_c   1.000
_cell.angle_alpha   90.00
_cell.angle_beta   90.00
_cell.angle_gamma   90.00
#
_symmetry.space_group_name_H-M   'P 1'
#
loop_
_entity.id
_entity.type
_entity.pdbx_description
1 polymer ?
#
loop_
_entity_poly.entity_id
_entity_poly.type
_entity_poly.pdbx_seq_one_letter_code
_entity_poly.pdbx_strand_id
1 'polypeptide(L)'
;MARISNGPARLYAQCNESGGVFNAGTVLVEFESGTQHVFHLSRQYAGRKRTMDVSGTKGTLVLDLFAQIIKVTDLDQEPSADGRTIRLPERGATIKVYGEPLGEVLNDFLTCIETGATPKVGLDDGVAALEIVEAARRSAKTGRVVDLNIKPRG
;
A
#
# COMPACT_ATOMS: atom_id res chain seq x y z
N MET A 1 -5.55 -4.89 14.00
CA MET A 1 -5.30 -3.63 13.28
C MET A 1 -6.39 -3.47 12.23
N ALA A 2 -7.18 -2.40 12.23
CA ALA A 2 -8.29 -2.25 11.27
C ALA A 2 -7.77 -2.04 9.83
N ARG A 3 -8.49 -2.55 8.84
CA ARG A 3 -8.21 -2.27 7.41
C ARG A 3 -8.50 -0.80 7.12
N ILE A 4 -7.54 -0.12 6.48
CA ILE A 4 -7.64 1.31 6.11
C ILE A 4 -8.87 1.58 5.21
N SER A 5 -9.21 0.63 4.33
CA SER A 5 -10.40 0.72 3.47
C SER A 5 -11.09 -0.64 3.41
N ASN A 6 -12.42 -0.62 3.44
CA ASN A 6 -13.29 -1.79 3.40
C ASN A 6 -14.64 -1.40 2.76
N GLY A 7 -15.47 -2.40 2.44
CA GLY A 7 -16.75 -2.24 1.78
C GLY A 7 -16.70 -2.46 0.26
N PRO A 8 -17.79 -2.09 -0.45
CA PRO A 8 -17.87 -2.23 -1.90
C PRO A 8 -16.82 -1.39 -2.62
N ALA A 9 -16.20 -1.99 -3.64
CA ALA A 9 -15.16 -1.37 -4.44
C ALA A 9 -15.20 -1.84 -5.89
N ARG A 10 -14.69 -1.02 -6.79
CA ARG A 10 -14.49 -1.33 -8.20
C ARG A 10 -13.01 -1.38 -8.49
N LEU A 11 -12.59 -2.42 -9.21
CA LEU A 11 -11.20 -2.64 -9.57
C LEU A 11 -11.02 -2.62 -11.09
N TYR A 12 -10.04 -1.84 -11.54
CA TYR A 12 -9.52 -1.92 -12.91
C TYR A 12 -8.03 -2.22 -12.88
N ALA A 13 -7.56 -3.07 -13.79
CA ALA A 13 -6.14 -3.35 -13.95
C ALA A 13 -5.74 -3.42 -15.42
N GLN A 14 -4.53 -2.96 -15.70
CA GLN A 14 -3.86 -3.15 -16.97
C GLN A 14 -2.45 -3.70 -16.71
N CYS A 15 -2.08 -4.76 -17.43
CA CYS A 15 -0.79 -5.42 -17.26
C CYS A 15 -0.10 -5.62 -18.61
N ASN A 16 1.23 -5.63 -18.56
CA ASN A 16 2.08 -6.16 -19.61
C ASN A 16 2.44 -7.61 -19.27
N GLU A 17 2.37 -8.49 -20.27
CA GLU A 17 2.71 -9.90 -20.16
C GLU A 17 3.93 -10.23 -21.03
N SER A 18 4.83 -11.06 -20.51
CA SER A 18 5.98 -11.58 -21.23
C SER A 18 6.12 -13.07 -20.93
N GLY A 19 6.10 -13.91 -21.97
CA GLY A 19 6.25 -15.37 -21.83
C GLY A 19 5.18 -16.04 -20.96
N GLY A 20 3.93 -15.57 -21.00
CA GLY A 20 2.86 -16.13 -20.16
C GLY A 20 2.79 -15.55 -18.74
N VAL A 21 3.64 -14.57 -18.42
CA VAL A 21 3.80 -14.05 -17.06
C VAL A 21 3.60 -12.54 -17.04
N PHE A 22 2.68 -12.07 -16.18
CA PHE A 22 2.51 -10.65 -15.92
C PHE A 22 3.83 -10.05 -15.39
N ASN A 23 4.36 -9.08 -16.13
CA ASN A 23 5.68 -8.52 -15.91
C ASN A 23 5.64 -7.13 -15.27
N ALA A 24 4.66 -6.33 -15.67
CA ALA A 24 4.34 -5.06 -15.07
C ALA A 24 2.82 -4.86 -15.09
N GLY A 25 2.29 -4.03 -14.20
CA GLY A 25 0.88 -3.69 -14.19
C GLY A 25 0.56 -2.51 -13.29
N THR A 26 -0.56 -1.88 -13.63
CA THR A 26 -1.19 -0.85 -12.81
C THR A 26 -2.56 -1.34 -12.39
N VAL A 27 -2.85 -1.27 -11.09
CA VAL A 27 -4.13 -1.65 -10.50
C VAL A 27 -4.72 -0.43 -9.82
N LEU A 28 -5.96 -0.10 -10.15
CA LEU A 28 -6.75 0.94 -9.51
C LEU A 28 -7.91 0.27 -8.77
N VAL A 29 -8.07 0.60 -7.49
CA VAL A 29 -9.21 0.20 -6.67
C VAL A 29 -9.90 1.46 -6.19
N GLU A 30 -11.18 1.59 -6.49
CA GLU A 30 -12.03 2.71 -6.06
C GLU A 30 -13.13 2.18 -5.14
N PHE A 31 -13.16 2.65 -3.89
CA PHE A 31 -14.16 2.29 -2.91
C PHE A 31 -15.37 3.24 -3.02
N GLU A 32 -16.57 2.77 -2.66
CA GLU A 32 -17.77 3.64 -2.60
C GLU A 32 -17.61 4.81 -1.60
N SER A 33 -16.72 4.67 -0.61
CA SER A 33 -16.33 5.76 0.29
C SER A 33 -15.61 6.92 -0.39
N GLY A 34 -15.23 6.77 -1.67
CA GLY A 34 -14.41 7.71 -2.42
C GLY A 34 -12.90 7.50 -2.26
N THR A 35 -12.48 6.55 -1.41
CA THR A 35 -11.05 6.23 -1.26
C THR A 35 -10.53 5.52 -2.50
N GLN A 36 -9.33 5.88 -2.97
CA GLN A 36 -8.70 5.27 -4.13
C GLN A 36 -7.32 4.71 -3.76
N HIS A 37 -7.02 3.52 -4.29
CA HIS A 37 -5.72 2.86 -4.14
C HIS A 37 -5.16 2.61 -5.54
N VAL A 38 -3.93 3.06 -5.79
CA VAL A 38 -3.23 2.86 -7.07
C VAL A 38 -1.95 2.09 -6.80
N PHE A 39 -1.83 0.92 -7.42
CA PHE A 39 -0.63 0.10 -7.35
C PHE A 39 0.05 0.13 -8.70
N HIS A 40 1.33 0.50 -8.73
CA HIS A 40 2.19 0.27 -9.88
C HIS A 40 3.24 -0.78 -9.51
N LEU A 41 3.25 -1.88 -10.25
CA LEU A 41 4.09 -3.04 -9.99
C LEU A 41 4.87 -3.36 -11.26
N SER A 42 6.18 -3.50 -11.17
CA SER A 42 6.99 -3.81 -12.35
C SER A 42 8.29 -4.52 -11.96
N ARG A 43 8.61 -5.57 -12.73
CA ARG A 43 9.91 -6.25 -12.68
C ARG A 43 10.93 -5.67 -13.67
N GLN A 44 10.52 -4.67 -14.47
CA GLN A 44 11.35 -4.07 -15.52
C GLN A 44 12.12 -2.83 -15.05
N TYR A 45 11.86 -2.35 -13.83
CA TYR A 45 12.63 -1.23 -13.27
C TYR A 45 14.11 -1.57 -13.18
N ALA A 46 14.96 -0.65 -13.62
CA ALA A 46 16.38 -0.69 -13.30
C ALA A 46 16.56 -0.37 -11.81
N GLY A 47 16.86 -1.39 -11.02
CA GLY A 47 17.02 -1.29 -9.56
C GLY A 47 15.79 -1.74 -8.77
N ARG A 48 15.79 -1.45 -7.47
CA ARG A 48 14.70 -1.79 -6.54
C ARG A 48 14.11 -0.52 -5.96
N LYS A 49 12.82 -0.29 -6.20
CA LYS A 49 12.08 0.83 -5.62
C LYS A 49 10.81 0.31 -4.96
N ARG A 50 10.53 0.76 -3.74
CA ARG A 50 9.30 0.49 -3.01
C ARG A 50 8.88 1.77 -2.31
N THR A 51 7.86 2.42 -2.85
CA THR A 51 7.34 3.68 -2.31
C THR A 51 5.84 3.58 -2.13
N MET A 52 5.31 4.35 -1.20
CA MET A 52 3.87 4.46 -0.96
C MET A 52 3.56 5.89 -0.58
N ASP A 53 2.56 6.47 -1.23
CA ASP A 53 2.05 7.79 -0.91
C ASP A 53 0.62 7.66 -0.39
N VAL A 54 0.34 8.26 0.76
CA VAL A 54 -0.99 8.26 1.38
C VAL A 54 -1.43 9.70 1.53
N SER A 55 -2.45 10.10 0.80
CA SER A 55 -3.03 11.44 0.92
C SER A 55 -4.34 11.38 1.70
N GLY A 56 -4.44 12.24 2.71
CA GLY A 56 -5.64 12.42 3.52
C GLY A 56 -6.10 13.88 3.50
N THR A 57 -7.16 14.17 4.24
CA THR A 57 -7.76 15.51 4.29
C THR A 57 -6.91 16.55 5.02
N LYS A 58 -5.90 16.12 5.80
CA LYS A 58 -5.04 16.99 6.62
C LYS A 58 -3.56 16.98 6.20
N GLY A 59 -3.20 16.17 5.22
CA GLY A 59 -1.80 15.99 4.87
C GLY A 59 -1.53 14.74 4.07
N THR A 60 -0.25 14.52 3.81
CA THR A 60 0.26 13.42 3.00
C THR A 60 1.40 12.71 3.73
N LEU A 61 1.44 11.40 3.62
CA LEU A 61 2.58 10.58 4.00
C LEU A 61 3.27 10.11 2.72
N VAL A 62 4.59 10.27 2.65
CA VAL A 62 5.42 9.73 1.57
C VAL A 62 6.41 8.75 2.19
N LEU A 63 6.28 7.47 1.83
CA LEU A 63 7.07 6.39 2.39
C LEU A 63 8.07 5.90 1.35
N ASP A 64 9.35 5.90 1.70
CA ASP A 64 10.37 5.09 1.05
C ASP A 64 10.57 3.84 1.89
N LEU A 65 9.99 2.72 1.44
CA LEU A 65 10.00 1.46 2.17
C LEU A 65 11.35 0.75 2.08
N PHE A 66 12.19 1.09 1.09
CA PHE A 66 13.54 0.52 1.00
C PHE A 66 14.51 1.30 1.88
N ALA A 67 14.45 2.63 1.84
CA ALA A 67 15.20 3.47 2.74
C ALA A 67 14.65 3.50 4.17
N GLN A 68 13.47 2.91 4.42
CA GLN A 68 12.76 2.94 5.71
C GLN A 68 12.55 4.38 6.22
N ILE A 69 12.09 5.26 5.33
CA ILE A 69 11.83 6.67 5.63
C ILE A 69 10.34 6.95 5.44
N ILE A 70 9.75 7.66 6.39
CA ILE A 70 8.40 8.24 6.28
C ILE A 70 8.55 9.76 6.35
N LYS A 71 8.15 10.46 5.29
CA LYS A 71 7.99 11.91 5.28
C LYS A 71 6.51 12.24 5.54
N VAL A 72 6.24 13.16 6.45
CA VAL A 72 4.88 13.55 6.86
C VAL A 72 4.65 15.01 6.51
N THR A 73 3.78 15.33 5.56
CA THR A 73 3.47 16.70 5.16
C THR A 73 2.10 17.12 5.64
N ASP A 74 2.04 18.18 6.44
CA ASP A 74 0.80 18.76 6.98
C ASP A 74 0.30 19.91 6.08
N LEU A 75 -1.01 19.99 5.88
CA LEU A 75 -1.64 21.05 5.08
C LEU A 75 -1.75 22.37 5.85
N ASP A 76 -1.92 22.32 7.17
CA ASP A 76 -2.35 23.47 7.99
C ASP A 76 -1.19 24.21 8.72
N GLN A 77 0.07 23.81 8.50
CA GLN A 77 1.23 24.40 9.17
C GLN A 77 2.07 25.34 8.26
N GLU A 78 2.62 26.41 8.85
CA GLU A 78 3.52 27.34 8.15
C GLU A 78 4.87 26.68 7.81
N PRO A 79 5.47 26.97 6.64
CA PRO A 79 6.78 26.43 6.27
C PRO A 79 7.87 26.91 7.23
N SER A 80 8.67 26.01 7.82
CA SER A 80 9.91 26.42 8.49
C SER A 80 10.95 26.82 7.42
N ALA A 81 11.40 28.07 7.46
CA ALA A 81 12.25 28.64 6.43
C ALA A 81 13.73 28.64 6.84
N ASP A 82 14.59 28.09 5.99
CA ASP A 82 15.88 28.74 5.69
C ASP A 82 16.33 28.40 4.25
N GLY A 83 16.66 29.42 3.43
CA GLY A 83 17.36 29.23 2.14
C GLY A 83 16.58 29.44 0.82
N ARG A 84 17.24 30.13 -0.13
CA ARG A 84 16.77 30.62 -1.44
C ARG A 84 16.72 29.54 -2.55
N THR A 85 15.72 28.66 -2.50
CA THR A 85 15.41 27.74 -3.61
C THR A 85 13.93 27.86 -3.98
N ILE A 86 13.58 27.62 -5.25
CA ILE A 86 12.17 27.60 -5.72
C ILE A 86 11.38 26.69 -4.79
N ARG A 87 10.44 27.29 -4.05
CA ARG A 87 9.74 26.72 -2.90
C ARG A 87 8.73 25.66 -3.35
N LEU A 88 9.16 24.41 -3.41
CA LEU A 88 8.22 23.29 -3.22
C LEU A 88 8.01 23.15 -1.71
N PRO A 89 6.78 23.18 -1.19
CA PRO A 89 6.51 23.07 0.24
C PRO A 89 6.76 21.62 0.70
N GLU A 90 8.02 21.21 0.86
CA GLU A 90 8.33 20.03 1.69
C GLU A 90 8.18 20.44 3.17
N ARG A 91 6.92 20.57 3.61
CA ARG A 91 6.54 20.70 5.01
C ARG A 91 6.61 19.31 5.62
N GLY A 92 7.20 19.11 6.79
CA GLY A 92 7.08 17.82 7.46
C GLY A 92 8.20 17.28 8.32
N ALA A 93 7.87 16.22 9.06
CA ALA A 93 8.85 15.40 9.77
C ALA A 93 9.35 14.27 8.86
N THR A 94 10.65 14.00 8.92
CA THR A 94 11.25 12.79 8.33
C THR A 94 11.53 11.81 9.46
N ILE A 95 10.84 10.66 9.44
CA ILE A 95 10.98 9.61 10.42
C ILE A 95 11.80 8.49 9.79
N LYS A 96 12.97 8.20 10.34
CA LYS A 96 13.71 6.98 10.02
C LYS A 96 13.14 5.84 10.85
N VAL A 97 12.59 4.83 10.19
CA VAL A 97 12.05 3.65 10.84
C VAL A 97 13.21 2.67 11.03
N TYR A 98 13.46 2.30 12.27
CA TYR A 98 14.41 1.24 12.61
C TYR A 98 13.60 0.00 12.97
N GLY A 99 13.87 -1.11 12.29
CA GLY A 99 13.18 -2.37 12.53
C GLY A 99 13.66 -3.45 11.57
N GLU A 100 13.50 -4.70 12.01
CA GLU A 100 13.84 -5.89 11.26
C GLU A 100 12.52 -6.64 10.98
N PRO A 101 11.85 -6.38 9.84
CA PRO A 101 10.48 -6.84 9.62
C PRO A 101 10.32 -8.36 9.65
N LEU A 102 11.35 -9.13 9.26
CA LEU A 102 11.28 -10.58 9.30
C LEU A 102 11.29 -11.08 10.75
N GLY A 103 12.18 -10.54 11.58
CA GLY A 103 12.27 -10.82 13.01
C GLY A 103 10.98 -10.47 13.74
N GLU A 104 10.36 -9.33 13.44
CA GLU A 104 9.04 -8.97 13.99
C GLU A 104 7.96 -10.00 13.65
N VAL A 105 7.94 -10.51 12.41
CA VAL A 105 6.98 -11.54 11.97
C VAL A 105 7.25 -12.88 12.67
N LEU A 106 8.52 -13.27 12.80
CA LEU A 106 8.91 -14.51 13.48
C LEU A 106 8.59 -14.45 14.98
N ASN A 107 8.85 -13.32 15.63
CA ASN A 107 8.52 -13.10 17.04
C ASN A 107 7.01 -13.13 17.28
N ASP A 108 6.22 -12.52 16.39
CA ASP A 108 4.75 -12.59 16.46
C ASP A 108 4.25 -14.03 16.36
N PHE A 109 4.80 -14.79 15.40
CA PHE A 109 4.47 -16.19 15.20
C PHE A 109 4.78 -17.05 16.44
N LEU A 110 5.97 -16.92 17.00
CA LEU A 110 6.37 -17.65 18.21
C LEU A 110 5.51 -17.26 19.41
N THR A 111 5.23 -15.97 19.60
CA THR A 111 4.36 -15.49 20.68
C THR A 111 2.97 -16.11 20.58
N CYS A 112 2.41 -16.21 19.37
CA CYS A 112 1.11 -16.83 19.17
C CYS A 112 1.10 -18.33 19.48
N ILE A 113 2.19 -19.05 19.18
CA ILE A 113 2.35 -20.46 19.57
C ILE A 113 2.38 -20.59 21.10
N GLU A 114 3.13 -19.75 21.78
CA GLU A 114 3.33 -19.82 23.23
C GLU A 114 2.07 -19.45 24.02
N THR A 115 1.33 -18.45 23.54
CA THR A 115 0.22 -17.84 24.30
C THR A 115 -1.16 -18.29 23.81
N GLY A 116 -1.25 -18.90 22.63
CA GLY A 116 -2.52 -19.14 21.95
C GLY A 116 -3.20 -17.87 21.42
N ALA A 117 -2.50 -16.73 21.42
CA ALA A 117 -3.00 -15.48 20.87
C ALA A 117 -3.23 -15.56 19.35
N THR A 118 -4.08 -14.69 18.83
CA THR A 118 -4.32 -14.56 17.38
C THR A 118 -3.19 -13.76 16.72
N PRO A 119 -2.64 -14.23 15.58
CA PRO A 119 -1.55 -13.54 14.90
C PRO A 119 -1.93 -12.16 14.38
N LYS A 120 -0.94 -11.26 14.29
CA LYS A 120 -1.12 -9.92 13.72
C LYS A 120 -1.52 -9.96 12.25
N VAL A 121 -1.23 -11.02 11.51
CA VAL A 121 -1.73 -11.27 10.15
C VAL A 121 -2.19 -12.72 10.07
N GLY A 122 -3.48 -12.93 9.82
CA GLY A 122 -4.10 -14.25 9.83
C GLY A 122 -4.35 -14.82 8.43
N LEU A 123 -4.97 -16.00 8.38
CA LEU A 123 -5.40 -16.64 7.12
C LEU A 123 -6.38 -15.77 6.34
N ASP A 124 -7.35 -15.17 7.03
CA ASP A 124 -8.35 -14.29 6.42
C ASP A 124 -7.70 -13.07 5.74
N ASP A 125 -6.57 -12.59 6.29
CA ASP A 125 -5.83 -11.51 5.67
C ASP A 125 -5.21 -11.93 4.33
N GLY A 126 -4.66 -13.14 4.28
CA GLY A 126 -4.11 -13.74 3.06
C GLY A 126 -5.20 -14.02 2.00
N VAL A 127 -6.35 -14.55 2.42
CA VAL A 127 -7.49 -14.78 1.51
C VAL A 127 -7.99 -13.47 0.92
N ALA A 128 -8.22 -12.45 1.75
CA ALA A 128 -8.67 -11.15 1.28
C ALA A 128 -7.66 -10.47 0.32
N ALA A 129 -6.35 -10.64 0.57
CA ALA A 129 -5.33 -10.14 -0.34
C ALA A 129 -5.34 -10.88 -1.69
N LEU A 130 -5.51 -12.21 -1.67
CA LEU A 130 -5.57 -13.03 -2.88
C LEU A 130 -6.80 -12.71 -3.73
N GLU A 131 -7.95 -12.44 -3.11
CA GLU A 131 -9.17 -12.03 -3.82
C GLU A 131 -8.95 -10.77 -4.68
N ILE A 132 -8.22 -9.77 -4.15
CA ILE A 132 -7.85 -8.56 -4.89
C ILE A 132 -6.92 -8.90 -6.06
N VAL A 133 -5.91 -9.75 -5.84
CA VAL A 133 -4.95 -10.16 -6.87
C VAL A 133 -5.65 -10.89 -8.03
N GLU A 134 -6.54 -11.84 -7.72
CA GLU A 134 -7.29 -12.57 -8.74
C GLU A 134 -8.28 -11.67 -9.50
N ALA A 135 -8.89 -10.71 -8.82
CA ALA A 135 -9.71 -9.69 -9.45
C ALA A 135 -8.90 -8.82 -10.42
N ALA A 136 -7.70 -8.40 -10.04
CA ALA A 136 -6.80 -7.65 -10.91
C ALA A 136 -6.36 -8.46 -12.13
N ARG A 137 -6.02 -9.74 -11.95
CA ARG A 137 -5.70 -10.65 -13.06
C ARG A 137 -6.87 -10.80 -14.02
N ARG A 138 -8.09 -10.97 -13.49
CA ARG A 138 -9.32 -11.05 -14.29
C ARG A 138 -9.55 -9.75 -15.06
N SER A 139 -9.47 -8.60 -14.38
CA SER A 139 -9.64 -7.28 -14.99
C SER A 139 -8.65 -7.04 -16.14
N ALA A 140 -7.37 -7.34 -15.91
CA ALA A 140 -6.32 -7.20 -16.92
C ALA A 140 -6.53 -8.12 -18.14
N LYS A 141 -7.02 -9.35 -17.95
CA LYS A 141 -7.30 -10.28 -19.05
C LYS A 141 -8.52 -9.88 -19.87
N THR A 142 -9.57 -9.41 -19.21
CA THR A 142 -10.85 -9.09 -19.88
C THR A 142 -10.96 -7.64 -20.34
N GLY A 143 -10.08 -6.76 -19.86
CA GLY A 143 -10.18 -5.31 -20.05
C GLY A 143 -11.41 -4.69 -19.39
N ARG A 144 -12.01 -5.36 -18.39
CA ARG A 144 -13.27 -4.94 -17.74
C ARG A 144 -13.03 -4.58 -16.29
N VAL A 145 -13.84 -3.64 -15.79
CA VAL A 145 -13.93 -3.37 -14.35
C VAL A 145 -14.53 -4.59 -13.64
N VAL A 146 -14.02 -4.87 -12.44
CA VAL A 146 -14.45 -5.98 -11.59
C VAL A 146 -14.95 -5.41 -10.26
N ASP A 147 -16.18 -5.73 -9.89
CA ASP A 147 -16.73 -5.36 -8.59
C ASP A 147 -16.20 -6.30 -7.49
N LEU A 148 -15.93 -5.72 -6.33
CA LEU A 148 -15.39 -6.38 -5.14
C LEU A 148 -16.11 -5.90 -3.89
N ASN A 149 -16.06 -6.71 -2.84
CA ASN A 149 -16.48 -6.31 -1.51
C ASN A 149 -15.38 -6.68 -0.52
N ILE A 150 -14.64 -5.68 -0.05
CA ILE A 150 -13.50 -5.89 0.86
C ILE A 150 -14.03 -5.97 2.29
N LYS A 151 -13.96 -7.15 2.89
CA LYS A 151 -14.43 -7.34 4.27
C LYS A 151 -13.58 -6.53 5.26
N PRO A 152 -14.19 -5.94 6.30
CA PRO A 152 -13.43 -5.42 7.42
C PRO A 152 -12.67 -6.58 8.09
N ARG A 153 -11.58 -6.25 8.78
CA ARG A 153 -10.91 -7.25 9.61
C ARG A 153 -11.72 -7.42 10.90
N GLY A 154 -12.11 -8.67 11.18
CA GLY A 154 -12.78 -9.08 12.42
C GLY A 154 -11.87 -9.00 13.64
#